data_AF-A0A8T0BFC9-F1
#
_entry.id   AF-A0A8T0BFC9-F1
#
_cell.length_a   1.000
_cell.length_b   1.000
_cell.length_c   1.000
_cell.angle_alpha   90.00
_cell.angle_beta   90.00
_cell.angle_gamma   90.00
#
_symmetry.space_group_name_H-M   'P 1'
#
loop_
_entity.id
_entity.type
_entity.pdbx_description
1 polymer ?
#
loop_
_entity_poly.entity_id
_entity_poly.type
_entity_poly.pdbx_seq_one_letter_code
_entity_poly.pdbx_strand_id
1 'polypeptide(L)'
;MLSSSVSTLLTPAAALGLALITAYYLGARQSRRFRMSNFKSHVGGKEDPVMQYILNHSLREHPALKKLRLKTMEHKWNPMMVACEQSQFMANLARLVKAKKAIEIGEAETFDFVFIDADKQNYDHYYERSLQLVRKGGIIAIDNVLWSGKVLSPAEDDLDTKSIAALNKKLHRDVRVNLSMLTVGDGLSLAFKL
;
A
#
# COMPACT_ATOMS: atom_id res chain seq x y z
N MET A 1 48.43 -0.24 50.90
CA MET A 1 48.17 -0.50 49.47
C MET A 1 46.69 -0.81 49.30
N LEU A 2 46.04 -0.09 48.37
CA LEU A 2 44.76 -0.39 47.71
C LEU A 2 43.47 -0.38 48.56
N SER A 3 42.75 0.75 48.57
CA SER A 3 41.27 0.77 48.53
C SER A 3 40.75 2.21 48.50
N SER A 4 40.60 2.80 47.30
CA SER A 4 39.78 4.01 47.10
C SER A 4 39.60 4.32 45.61
N SER A 5 38.83 3.54 44.86
CA SER A 5 38.32 3.96 43.52
C SER A 5 37.43 2.90 42.87
N VAL A 6 36.20 2.68 43.36
CA VAL A 6 35.19 1.93 42.57
C VAL A 6 33.75 2.46 42.70
N SER A 7 33.38 3.23 43.73
CA SER A 7 31.95 3.46 44.03
C SER A 7 31.26 4.64 43.33
N THR A 8 31.91 5.39 42.44
CA THR A 8 31.34 6.67 41.92
C THR A 8 30.93 6.66 40.44
N LEU A 9 31.07 5.53 39.72
CA LEU A 9 30.80 5.46 38.28
C LEU A 9 29.50 4.70 37.90
N LEU A 10 28.82 4.04 38.84
CA LEU A 10 27.63 3.23 38.52
C LEU A 10 26.32 4.04 38.42
N THR A 11 26.25 5.25 38.99
CA THR A 11 25.01 6.03 39.06
C THR A 11 24.63 6.76 37.76
N PRO A 12 25.54 7.32 36.94
CA PRO A 12 25.16 8.02 35.71
C PRO A 12 24.77 7.07 34.57
N ALA A 13 25.47 5.94 34.45
CA ALA A 13 25.23 4.96 33.38
C ALA A 13 23.87 4.25 33.55
N ALA A 14 23.50 3.93 34.79
CA ALA A 14 22.19 3.33 35.10
C ALA A 14 21.04 4.30 34.80
N ALA A 15 21.21 5.60 35.07
CA ALA A 15 20.21 6.63 34.78
C ALA A 15 20.00 6.85 33.27
N LEU A 16 21.09 6.85 32.48
CA LEU A 16 21.02 6.91 31.02
C LEU A 16 20.32 5.68 30.42
N GLY A 17 20.62 4.49 30.94
CA GLY A 17 19.95 3.25 30.52
C GLY A 17 18.44 3.28 30.78
N LEU A 18 18.02 3.74 31.96
CA LEU A 18 16.61 3.84 32.31
C LEU A 18 15.88 4.92 31.48
N ALA A 19 16.53 6.04 31.19
CA ALA A 19 15.99 7.10 30.32
C ALA A 19 15.81 6.61 28.87
N LEU A 20 16.76 5.85 28.34
CA LEU A 20 16.65 5.24 27.00
C LEU A 20 15.56 4.18 26.93
N ILE A 21 15.44 3.33 27.95
CA ILE A 21 14.38 2.31 28.02
C ILE A 21 13.01 2.97 28.13
N THR A 22 12.86 3.96 29.01
CA THR A 22 11.60 4.70 29.15
C THR A 22 11.26 5.47 27.89
N ALA A 23 12.21 6.15 27.25
CA ALA A 23 12.01 6.80 25.94
C ALA A 23 11.64 5.79 24.83
N TYR A 24 12.27 4.62 24.80
CA TYR A 24 11.91 3.55 23.87
C TYR A 24 10.49 3.02 24.12
N TYR A 25 10.12 2.77 25.37
CA TYR A 25 8.77 2.30 25.71
C TYR A 25 7.70 3.37 25.52
N LEU A 26 7.97 4.64 25.85
CA LEU A 26 7.08 5.77 25.58
C LEU A 26 6.93 6.00 24.08
N GLY A 27 8.04 6.01 23.34
CA GLY A 27 8.07 6.09 21.89
C GLY A 27 7.28 4.95 21.25
N ALA A 28 7.60 3.69 21.57
CA ALA A 28 6.89 2.52 21.07
C ALA A 28 5.39 2.50 21.45
N ARG A 29 5.03 3.01 22.63
CA ARG A 29 3.64 3.13 23.09
C ARG A 29 2.89 4.26 22.38
N GLN A 30 3.58 5.34 22.01
CA GLN A 30 3.02 6.44 21.21
C GLN A 30 2.90 6.06 19.72
N SER A 31 3.85 5.31 19.17
CA SER A 31 3.79 4.71 17.82
C SER A 31 2.64 3.71 17.68
N ARG A 32 2.29 2.98 18.74
CA ARG A 32 1.09 2.12 18.76
C ARG A 32 -0.22 2.91 18.75
N ARG A 33 -0.21 4.18 19.18
CA ARG A 33 -1.40 5.03 19.27
C ARG A 33 -1.75 5.71 17.94
N PHE A 34 -0.76 5.83 17.04
CA PHE A 34 -0.90 6.33 15.67
C PHE A 34 -0.38 5.30 14.67
N ARG A 35 -0.97 4.11 14.67
CA ARG A 35 -0.75 3.16 13.58
C ARG A 35 -1.74 3.51 12.49
N MET A 36 -1.26 4.14 11.41
CA MET A 36 -2.08 4.27 10.20
C MET A 36 -2.51 2.88 9.77
N SER A 37 -3.81 2.71 9.58
CA SER A 37 -4.34 1.49 8.99
C SER A 37 -3.83 1.38 7.55
N ASN A 38 -3.02 0.35 7.26
CA ASN A 38 -2.69 -0.04 5.88
C ASN A 38 -3.85 -0.77 5.19
N PHE A 39 -5.02 -0.85 5.84
CA PHE A 39 -6.19 -1.52 5.31
C PHE A 39 -7.12 -0.53 4.61
N LYS A 40 -7.84 -1.05 3.62
CA LYS A 40 -8.96 -0.39 2.95
C LYS A 40 -9.91 0.26 3.97
N SER A 41 -10.43 1.44 3.62
CA SER A 41 -11.35 2.21 4.48
C SER A 41 -12.60 1.46 4.95
N HIS A 42 -13.11 0.52 4.15
CA HIS A 42 -14.29 -0.28 4.48
C HIS A 42 -13.95 -1.65 5.12
N VAL A 43 -12.66 -1.96 5.31
CA VAL A 43 -12.18 -3.17 6.00
C VAL A 43 -11.54 -2.75 7.33
N GLY A 44 -10.21 -2.84 7.47
CA GLY A 44 -9.52 -2.48 8.71
C GLY A 44 -9.40 -0.97 8.99
N GLY A 45 -9.69 -0.11 8.00
CA GLY A 45 -9.63 1.34 8.15
C GLY A 45 -10.90 2.00 8.70
N LYS A 46 -11.95 1.22 9.01
CA LYS A 46 -13.25 1.76 9.42
C LYS A 46 -13.19 2.56 10.72
N GLU A 47 -12.40 2.09 11.68
CA GLU A 47 -12.26 2.71 13.00
C GLU A 47 -11.06 3.68 13.09
N ASP A 48 -10.32 3.88 11.98
CA ASP A 48 -9.17 4.79 11.95
C ASP A 48 -9.67 6.25 11.83
N PRO A 49 -9.44 7.11 12.85
CA PRO A 49 -9.94 8.48 12.85
C PRO A 49 -9.33 9.34 11.74
N VAL A 50 -8.09 9.06 11.32
CA VAL A 50 -7.45 9.75 10.21
C VAL A 50 -8.11 9.34 8.90
N MET A 51 -8.40 8.05 8.73
CA MET A 51 -9.12 7.57 7.56
C MET A 51 -10.53 8.18 7.48
N GLN A 52 -11.27 8.22 8.59
CA GLN A 52 -12.59 8.86 8.64
C GLN A 52 -12.51 10.36 8.32
N TYR A 53 -11.47 11.05 8.81
CA TYR A 53 -11.26 12.46 8.45
C TYR A 53 -11.05 12.64 6.94
N ILE A 54 -10.20 11.81 6.31
CA ILE A 54 -9.98 11.83 4.85
C ILE A 54 -11.29 11.59 4.10
N LEU A 55 -12.06 10.58 4.50
CA LEU A 55 -13.34 10.26 3.85
C LEU A 55 -14.33 11.43 3.96
N ASN A 56 -14.45 12.03 5.14
CA ASN A 56 -15.42 13.09 5.40
C ASN A 56 -15.06 14.43 4.71
N HIS A 57 -13.78 14.69 4.46
CA HIS A 57 -13.31 16.00 3.96
C HIS A 57 -12.74 15.98 2.54
N SER A 58 -12.37 14.82 2.00
CA SER A 58 -11.72 14.70 0.68
C SER A 58 -12.50 13.87 -0.33
N LEU A 59 -13.36 12.95 0.12
CA LEU A 59 -14.12 12.09 -0.80
C LEU A 59 -15.26 12.87 -1.46
N ARG A 60 -15.27 12.85 -2.79
CA ARG A 60 -16.27 13.42 -3.70
C ARG A 60 -16.88 12.31 -4.54
N GLU A 61 -17.47 11.34 -3.87
CA GLU A 61 -18.03 10.15 -4.50
C GLU A 61 -19.30 10.48 -5.30
N HIS A 62 -19.33 10.09 -6.57
CA HIS A 62 -20.53 10.26 -7.40
C HIS A 62 -21.70 9.42 -6.85
N PRO A 63 -22.96 9.90 -6.87
CA PRO A 63 -24.10 9.16 -6.31
C PRO A 63 -24.26 7.72 -6.82
N ALA A 64 -23.95 7.48 -8.10
CA ALA A 64 -23.97 6.14 -8.68
C ALA A 64 -22.93 5.20 -8.04
N LEU A 65 -21.71 5.69 -7.81
CA LEU A 65 -20.63 4.91 -7.16
C LEU A 65 -20.96 4.67 -5.69
N LYS A 66 -21.51 5.67 -4.99
CA LYS A 66 -21.99 5.53 -3.62
C LYS A 66 -23.07 4.46 -3.51
N LYS A 67 -24.06 4.48 -4.41
CA LYS A 67 -25.13 3.47 -4.46
C LYS A 67 -24.57 2.08 -4.72
N LEU A 68 -23.68 1.94 -5.70
CA LEU A 68 -23.01 0.68 -6.00
C LEU A 68 -22.25 0.18 -4.78
N ARG A 69 -21.44 1.03 -4.14
CA ARG A 69 -20.66 0.68 -2.95
C ARG A 69 -21.54 0.18 -1.82
N LEU A 70 -22.58 0.94 -1.45
CA LEU A 70 -23.50 0.55 -0.38
C LEU A 70 -24.16 -0.80 -0.67
N LYS A 71 -24.54 -1.05 -1.93
CA LYS A 71 -25.09 -2.36 -2.32
C LYS A 71 -24.04 -3.48 -2.30
N THR A 72 -22.81 -3.21 -2.71
CA THR A 72 -21.72 -4.19 -2.65
C THR A 72 -21.37 -4.54 -1.21
N MET A 73 -21.50 -3.61 -0.25
CA MET A 73 -21.26 -3.85 1.17
C MET A 73 -22.19 -4.91 1.78
N GLU A 74 -23.38 -5.10 1.21
CA GLU A 74 -24.32 -6.15 1.64
C GLU A 74 -23.88 -7.56 1.20
N HIS A 75 -22.92 -7.66 0.27
CA HIS A 75 -22.47 -8.92 -0.29
C HIS A 75 -21.36 -9.56 0.55
N LYS A 76 -21.32 -10.90 0.62
CA LYS A 76 -20.31 -11.66 1.38
C LYS A 76 -18.87 -11.42 0.91
N TRP A 77 -18.68 -11.06 -0.36
CA TRP A 77 -17.37 -10.77 -0.94
C TRP A 77 -17.03 -9.28 -0.94
N ASN A 78 -17.71 -8.46 -0.14
CA ASN A 78 -17.42 -7.03 -0.05
C ASN A 78 -15.95 -6.67 0.24
N PRO A 79 -15.15 -7.44 1.01
CA PRO A 79 -13.76 -7.04 1.26
C PRO A 79 -12.87 -7.01 0.01
N MET A 80 -13.28 -7.68 -1.06
CA MET A 80 -12.57 -7.66 -2.33
C MET A 80 -12.70 -6.34 -3.07
N MET A 81 -13.72 -5.52 -2.78
CA MET A 81 -13.92 -4.28 -3.52
C MET A 81 -12.78 -3.28 -3.33
N VAL A 82 -12.54 -2.45 -4.33
CA VAL A 82 -11.60 -1.32 -4.22
C VAL A 82 -12.17 -0.28 -3.25
N ALA A 83 -11.31 0.31 -2.43
CA ALA A 83 -11.74 1.33 -1.49
C ALA A 83 -12.19 2.62 -2.22
N CYS A 84 -13.12 3.40 -1.63
CA CYS A 84 -13.71 4.55 -2.32
C CYS A 84 -12.70 5.69 -2.54
N GLU A 85 -11.82 5.92 -1.57
CA GLU A 85 -10.69 6.85 -1.66
C GLU A 85 -9.70 6.44 -2.77
N GLN A 86 -9.45 5.14 -2.92
CA GLN A 86 -8.60 4.60 -3.98
C GLN A 86 -9.26 4.75 -5.35
N SER A 87 -10.56 4.45 -5.45
CA SER A 87 -11.34 4.64 -6.68
C SER A 87 -11.33 6.11 -7.13
N GLN A 88 -11.49 7.06 -6.20
CA GLN A 88 -11.39 8.49 -6.51
C GLN A 88 -9.98 8.86 -7.00
N PHE A 89 -8.94 8.38 -6.32
CA PHE A 89 -7.57 8.60 -6.75
C PHE A 89 -7.34 8.09 -8.18
N MET A 90 -7.83 6.89 -8.49
CA MET A 90 -7.69 6.31 -9.83
C MET A 90 -8.43 7.09 -10.91
N ALA A 91 -9.65 7.55 -10.62
CA ALA A 91 -10.39 8.42 -11.53
C ALA A 91 -9.63 9.74 -11.80
N ASN A 92 -9.04 10.35 -10.77
CA ASN A 92 -8.24 11.56 -10.91
C ASN A 92 -6.95 11.30 -11.70
N LEU A 93 -6.27 10.19 -11.45
CA LEU A 93 -5.05 9.82 -12.18
C LEU A 93 -5.34 9.60 -13.66
N ALA A 94 -6.39 8.85 -13.99
CA ALA A 94 -6.83 8.64 -15.37
C ALA A 94 -7.12 9.96 -16.10
N ARG A 95 -7.76 10.92 -15.41
CA ARG A 95 -7.98 12.27 -15.95
C ARG A 95 -6.69 13.06 -16.14
N LEU A 96 -5.77 13.01 -15.18
CA LEU A 96 -4.49 13.72 -15.24
C LEU A 96 -3.62 13.23 -16.40
N VAL A 97 -3.59 11.93 -16.63
CA VAL A 97 -2.81 11.33 -17.73
C VAL A 97 -3.55 11.34 -19.05
N LYS A 98 -4.78 11.89 -19.06
CA LYS A 98 -5.67 11.97 -20.23
C LYS A 98 -5.86 10.60 -20.89
N ALA A 99 -5.99 9.54 -20.09
CA ALA A 99 -6.17 8.18 -20.60
C ALA A 99 -7.43 8.11 -21.47
N LYS A 100 -7.27 7.62 -22.70
CA LYS A 100 -8.38 7.44 -23.66
C LYS A 100 -8.73 5.97 -23.85
N LYS A 101 -7.76 5.07 -23.67
CA LYS A 101 -7.94 3.62 -23.80
C LYS A 101 -7.54 2.93 -22.50
N ALA A 102 -8.46 2.17 -21.92
CA ALA A 102 -8.24 1.45 -20.67
C ALA A 102 -8.17 -0.08 -20.86
N ILE A 103 -8.98 -0.70 -21.74
CA ILE A 103 -8.91 -2.14 -22.08
C ILE A 103 -9.48 -2.39 -23.49
N GLU A 104 -8.69 -3.02 -24.38
CA GLU A 104 -9.10 -3.58 -25.68
C GLU A 104 -8.16 -4.77 -25.99
N ILE A 105 -8.69 -5.94 -26.37
CA ILE A 105 -7.85 -7.13 -26.62
C ILE A 105 -7.43 -7.11 -28.10
N GLY A 106 -6.13 -7.01 -28.40
CA GLY A 106 -5.59 -7.16 -29.77
C GLY A 106 -4.38 -6.31 -30.14
N GLU A 107 -3.98 -5.34 -29.31
CA GLU A 107 -3.01 -4.30 -29.69
C GLU A 107 -1.82 -4.22 -28.72
N ALA A 108 -0.60 -4.01 -29.23
CA ALA A 108 0.61 -3.76 -28.43
C ALA A 108 0.91 -2.25 -28.35
N GLU A 109 1.45 -1.79 -27.22
CA GLU A 109 1.80 -0.37 -26.97
C GLU A 109 0.69 0.67 -27.21
N THR A 110 -0.58 0.32 -27.05
CA THR A 110 -1.71 1.24 -27.29
C THR A 110 -2.39 1.74 -26.03
N PHE A 111 -2.15 1.11 -24.87
CA PHE A 111 -2.83 1.47 -23.63
C PHE A 111 -2.14 2.61 -22.91
N ASP A 112 -2.94 3.59 -22.47
CA ASP A 112 -2.47 4.68 -21.61
C ASP A 112 -2.31 4.24 -20.16
N PHE A 113 -3.18 3.34 -19.71
CA PHE A 113 -3.35 2.96 -18.32
C PHE A 113 -3.80 1.51 -18.19
N VAL A 114 -3.17 0.74 -17.32
CA VAL A 114 -3.59 -0.62 -16.93
C VAL A 114 -3.72 -0.71 -15.42
N PHE A 115 -4.79 -1.37 -14.94
CA PHE A 115 -5.02 -1.65 -13.53
C PHE A 115 -5.02 -3.16 -13.29
N ILE A 116 -4.12 -3.65 -12.44
CA ILE A 116 -3.97 -5.06 -12.07
C ILE A 116 -4.57 -5.24 -10.66
N ASP A 117 -5.73 -5.88 -10.60
CA ASP A 117 -6.38 -6.36 -9.38
C ASP A 117 -7.04 -7.73 -9.63
N ALA A 118 -6.22 -8.78 -9.65
CA ALA A 118 -6.62 -10.16 -9.95
C ALA A 118 -6.04 -11.17 -8.94
N ASP A 119 -5.89 -12.45 -9.33
CA ASP A 119 -5.20 -13.47 -8.55
C ASP A 119 -3.70 -13.18 -8.44
N LYS A 120 -3.18 -13.28 -7.21
CA LYS A 120 -1.90 -12.69 -6.82
C LYS A 120 -0.70 -13.44 -7.37
N GLN A 121 -0.84 -14.75 -7.61
CA GLN A 121 0.22 -15.59 -8.14
C GLN A 121 0.58 -15.26 -9.59
N ASN A 122 -0.36 -14.73 -10.38
CA ASN A 122 -0.12 -14.33 -11.77
C ASN A 122 0.22 -12.85 -11.95
N TYR A 123 0.37 -12.07 -10.87
CA TYR A 123 0.68 -10.64 -10.99
C TYR A 123 1.95 -10.36 -11.79
N ASP A 124 2.96 -11.22 -11.69
CA ASP A 124 4.18 -11.08 -12.47
C ASP A 124 3.91 -11.20 -13.97
N HIS A 125 3.11 -12.19 -14.36
CA HIS A 125 2.69 -12.39 -15.75
C HIS A 125 1.85 -11.23 -16.25
N TYR A 126 0.92 -10.73 -15.44
CA TYR A 126 0.11 -9.56 -15.79
C TYR A 126 0.97 -8.31 -15.96
N TYR A 127 1.96 -8.11 -15.09
CA TYR A 127 2.89 -7.00 -15.18
C TYR A 127 3.73 -7.05 -16.47
N GLU A 128 4.35 -8.20 -16.79
CA GLU A 128 5.14 -8.36 -18.01
C GLU A 128 4.28 -8.18 -19.27
N ARG A 129 3.06 -8.73 -19.27
CA ARG A 129 2.14 -8.51 -20.38
C ARG A 129 1.74 -7.05 -20.49
N SER A 130 1.50 -6.38 -19.38
CA SER A 130 1.15 -4.96 -19.35
C SER A 130 2.27 -4.08 -19.90
N LEU A 131 3.55 -4.41 -19.66
CA LEU A 131 4.68 -3.69 -20.26
C LEU A 131 4.70 -3.76 -21.79
N GLN A 132 4.18 -4.84 -22.39
CA GLN A 132 4.07 -4.99 -23.84
C GLN A 132 2.87 -4.20 -24.40
N LEU A 133 1.80 -4.07 -23.61
CA LEU A 133 0.54 -3.46 -24.03
C LEU A 133 0.51 -1.94 -23.78
N VAL A 134 1.14 -1.47 -22.72
CA VAL A 134 1.18 -0.05 -22.34
C VAL A 134 2.21 0.70 -23.17
N ARG A 135 1.84 1.89 -23.67
CA ARG A 135 2.78 2.75 -24.40
C ARG A 135 3.85 3.33 -23.47
N LYS A 136 4.97 3.81 -24.04
CA LYS A 136 5.91 4.64 -23.28
C LYS A 136 5.22 5.87 -22.66
N GLY A 137 5.56 6.17 -21.42
CA GLY A 137 4.90 7.18 -20.58
C GLY A 137 3.51 6.79 -20.08
N GLY A 138 3.01 5.58 -20.40
CA GLY A 138 1.80 5.03 -19.82
C GLY A 138 2.04 4.45 -18.42
N ILE A 139 0.96 4.10 -17.72
CA ILE A 139 1.00 3.69 -16.30
C ILE A 139 0.42 2.30 -16.12
N ILE A 140 1.12 1.48 -15.35
CA ILE A 140 0.62 0.22 -14.82
C ILE A 140 0.41 0.41 -13.31
N ALA A 141 -0.84 0.32 -12.87
CA ALA A 141 -1.23 0.42 -11.48
C ALA A 141 -1.54 -0.97 -10.93
N ILE A 142 -0.86 -1.39 -9.86
CA ILE A 142 -0.95 -2.73 -9.27
C ILE A 142 -1.50 -2.62 -7.85
N ASP A 143 -2.65 -3.22 -7.60
CA ASP A 143 -3.35 -3.13 -6.33
C ASP A 143 -2.86 -4.15 -5.28
N ASN A 144 -3.18 -3.88 -4.03
CA ASN A 144 -2.93 -4.69 -2.83
C ASN A 144 -1.45 -5.08 -2.60
N VAL A 145 -0.51 -4.22 -3.01
CA VAL A 145 0.93 -4.51 -2.90
C VAL A 145 1.46 -4.52 -1.46
N LEU A 146 0.74 -3.95 -0.50
CA LEU A 146 1.09 -4.06 0.93
C LEU A 146 0.47 -5.30 1.57
N TRP A 147 -0.57 -5.87 0.97
CA TRP A 147 -1.23 -7.13 1.37
C TRP A 147 -1.49 -7.23 2.87
N SER A 148 -2.13 -6.20 3.44
CA SER A 148 -2.42 -6.07 4.87
C SER A 148 -1.18 -6.14 5.77
N GLY A 149 -0.02 -5.81 5.22
CA GLY A 149 1.29 -5.92 5.88
C GLY A 149 1.90 -7.32 5.89
N LYS A 150 1.24 -8.34 5.34
CA LYS A 150 1.74 -9.73 5.33
C LYS A 150 3.06 -9.87 4.57
N VAL A 151 3.30 -9.03 3.57
CA VAL A 151 4.56 -9.00 2.79
C VAL A 151 5.81 -8.78 3.64
N LEU A 152 5.68 -8.26 4.86
CA LEU A 152 6.79 -8.08 5.80
C LEU A 152 7.32 -9.41 6.35
N SER A 153 6.46 -10.43 6.43
CA SER A 153 6.82 -11.75 6.95
C SER A 153 5.94 -12.82 6.30
N PRO A 154 6.19 -13.20 5.03
CA PRO A 154 5.41 -14.23 4.34
C PRO A 154 5.53 -15.58 5.04
N ALA A 155 4.41 -16.27 5.26
CA ALA A 155 4.40 -17.65 5.75
C ALA A 155 4.87 -18.61 4.65
N GLU A 156 5.37 -19.79 5.03
CA GLU A 156 5.93 -20.76 4.08
C GLU A 156 4.88 -21.31 3.10
N ASP A 157 3.63 -21.46 3.54
CA ASP A 157 2.50 -21.97 2.76
C ASP A 157 1.67 -20.86 2.08
N ASP A 158 1.96 -19.58 2.35
CA ASP A 158 1.24 -18.43 1.78
C ASP A 158 1.86 -18.00 0.44
N LEU A 159 1.49 -18.72 -0.62
CA LEU A 159 1.97 -18.46 -1.98
C LEU A 159 1.60 -17.06 -2.49
N ASP A 160 0.41 -16.56 -2.15
CA ASP A 160 -0.04 -15.23 -2.58
C ASP A 160 0.84 -14.13 -2.01
N THR A 161 1.12 -14.18 -0.70
CA THR A 161 2.01 -13.22 -0.04
C THR A 161 3.43 -13.31 -0.59
N LYS A 162 3.92 -14.53 -0.86
CA LYS A 162 5.25 -14.74 -1.47
C LYS A 162 5.31 -14.12 -2.87
N SER A 163 4.28 -14.29 -3.70
CA SER A 163 4.22 -13.72 -5.05
C SER A 163 4.20 -12.19 -5.02
N ILE A 164 3.41 -11.57 -4.14
CA ILE A 164 3.39 -10.11 -4.00
C ILE A 164 4.74 -9.58 -3.50
N ALA A 165 5.35 -10.25 -2.50
CA ALA A 165 6.65 -9.85 -1.99
C ALA A 165 7.76 -9.97 -3.04
N ALA A 166 7.72 -11.01 -3.87
CA ALA A 166 8.64 -11.20 -5.00
C ALA A 166 8.44 -10.11 -6.07
N LEU A 167 7.19 -9.82 -6.44
CA LEU A 167 6.85 -8.76 -7.38
C LEU A 167 7.34 -7.39 -6.89
N ASN A 168 7.10 -7.03 -5.63
CA ASN A 168 7.57 -5.76 -5.07
C ASN A 168 9.09 -5.59 -5.18
N LYS A 169 9.85 -6.67 -4.92
CA LYS A 169 11.32 -6.68 -5.09
C LYS A 169 11.73 -6.55 -6.55
N LYS A 170 11.00 -7.17 -7.47
CA LYS A 170 11.22 -7.07 -8.91
C LYS A 170 10.99 -5.64 -9.40
N LEU A 171 9.82 -5.07 -9.10
CA LEU A 171 9.44 -3.70 -9.49
C LEU A 171 10.48 -2.67 -9.00
N HIS A 172 10.96 -2.81 -7.77
CA HIS A 172 11.97 -1.89 -7.21
C HIS A 172 13.29 -1.86 -8.02
N ARG A 173 13.62 -2.94 -8.72
CA ARG A 173 14.84 -3.09 -9.52
C ARG A 173 14.60 -2.95 -11.03
N ASP A 174 13.35 -2.81 -11.45
CA ASP A 174 13.01 -2.81 -12.87
C ASP A 174 13.32 -1.45 -13.49
N VAL A 175 14.41 -1.41 -14.26
CA VAL A 175 14.90 -0.19 -14.94
C VAL A 175 14.02 0.26 -16.10
N ARG A 176 12.99 -0.50 -16.48
CA ARG A 176 12.06 -0.14 -17.56
C ARG A 176 10.96 0.83 -17.09
N VAL A 177 10.87 1.08 -15.78
CA VAL A 177 9.81 1.91 -15.20
C VAL A 177 10.35 2.89 -14.15
N ASN A 178 9.68 4.02 -14.01
CA ASN A 178 9.75 4.81 -12.78
C ASN A 178 8.68 4.30 -11.81
N LEU A 179 9.06 3.95 -10.58
CA LEU A 179 8.16 3.34 -9.61
C LEU A 179 7.77 4.31 -8.49
N SER A 180 6.50 4.28 -8.09
CA SER A 180 6.02 4.90 -6.87
C SER A 180 5.06 3.94 -6.14
N MET A 181 5.30 3.66 -4.87
CA MET A 181 4.42 2.83 -4.03
C MET A 181 3.67 3.73 -3.04
N LEU A 182 2.34 3.66 -3.07
CA LEU A 182 1.45 4.53 -2.31
C LEU A 182 0.71 3.73 -1.23
N THR A 183 0.57 4.32 -0.05
CA THR A 183 -0.21 3.78 1.08
C THR A 183 -1.71 4.13 0.95
N VAL A 184 -2.28 3.90 -0.24
CA VAL A 184 -3.71 4.08 -0.52
C VAL A 184 -4.35 2.70 -0.64
N GLY A 185 -5.51 2.52 0.00
CA GLY A 185 -6.16 1.21 0.07
C GLY A 185 -5.29 0.18 0.79
N ASP A 186 -5.07 -0.98 0.17
CA ASP A 186 -4.17 -2.03 0.67
C ASP A 186 -2.76 -1.96 0.01
N GLY A 187 -2.38 -0.77 -0.42
CA GLY A 187 -1.16 -0.50 -1.18
C GLY A 187 -1.39 -0.47 -2.68
N LEU A 188 -0.89 0.57 -3.34
CA LEU A 188 -0.96 0.74 -4.78
C LEU A 188 0.42 1.09 -5.34
N SER A 189 0.97 0.22 -6.18
CA SER A 189 2.19 0.54 -6.95
C SER A 189 1.82 1.15 -8.29
N LEU A 190 2.39 2.31 -8.60
CA LEU A 190 2.34 2.94 -9.92
C LEU A 190 3.69 2.78 -10.60
N ALA A 191 3.71 2.02 -11.70
CA ALA A 191 4.87 1.86 -12.57
C ALA A 191 4.65 2.65 -13.86
N PHE A 192 5.44 3.71 -14.06
CA PHE A 192 5.41 4.55 -15.25
C PHE A 192 6.42 4.01 -16.25
N LYS A 193 5.96 3.52 -17.41
CA LYS A 193 6.83 2.93 -18.44
C LYS A 193 7.72 4.02 -19.08
N LEU A 194 9.02 3.75 -19.20
CA LEU A 194 10.03 4.64 -19.81
C LEU A 194 10.10 4.51 -21.35
#